data_AF-A0A7C6P192-F1
#
_entry.id   AF-A0A7C6P192-F1
#
_cell.length_a   1.000
_cell.length_b   1.000
_cell.length_c   1.000
_cell.angle_alpha   90.00
_cell.angle_beta   90.00
_cell.angle_gamma   90.00
#
_symmetry.space_group_name_H-M   'P 1'
#
loop_
_entity.id
_entity.type
_entity.pdbx_description
1 polymer ?
#
loop_
_entity_poly.entity_id
_entity_poly.type
_entity_poly.pdbx_seq_one_letter_code
_entity_poly.pdbx_strand_id
1 'polypeptide(L)'
;MNEELAQLDADLKGLFVENKFDEMNRILQEQSQEVIRELSGYYWNVIKNYYDTERFDLLFGHFKFVAFSCYMVEYAHQLSIISDEAFQIMMLVYNDIYELKKQQQ
;
A
#
# COMPACT_ATOMS: atom_id res chain seq x y z
N MET A 1 -5.57 0.83 14.69
CA MET A 1 -4.11 0.88 14.86
C MET A 1 -3.73 1.26 16.29
N ASN A 2 -3.06 0.35 16.99
CA ASN A 2 -2.46 0.58 18.31
C ASN A 2 -1.02 1.13 18.16
N GLU A 3 -0.33 1.37 19.28
CA GLU A 3 1.03 1.93 19.27
C GLU A 3 2.04 1.02 18.57
N GLU A 4 1.95 -0.30 18.77
CA GLU A 4 2.85 -1.27 18.13
C GLU A 4 2.71 -1.29 16.60
N LEU A 5 1.47 -1.28 16.11
CA LEU A 5 1.19 -1.21 14.68
C LEU A 5 1.59 0.14 14.07
N ALA A 6 1.48 1.23 14.84
CA ALA A 6 1.93 2.55 14.39
C ALA A 6 3.45 2.62 14.24
N GLN A 7 4.19 1.99 15.16
CA GLN A 7 5.64 1.88 15.05
C GLN A 7 6.04 1.04 13.83
N LEU A 8 5.41 -0.13 13.66
CA LEU A 8 5.63 -0.99 12.51
C LEU A 8 5.32 -0.27 11.18
N ASP A 9 4.21 0.46 11.10
CA ASP A 9 3.84 1.28 9.94
C ASP A 9 4.93 2.29 9.59
N ALA A 10 5.46 3.00 10.59
CA ALA A 10 6.53 3.97 10.40
C ALA A 10 7.82 3.31 9.90
N ASP A 11 8.22 2.17 10.50
CA ASP A 11 9.43 1.44 10.12
C ASP A 11 9.35 0.92 8.68
N LEU A 12 8.22 0.30 8.30
CA LEU A 12 8.00 -0.21 6.94
C LEU A 12 8.04 0.92 5.90
N LYS A 13 7.40 2.05 6.17
CA LYS A 13 7.45 3.24 5.30
C LYS A 13 8.87 3.78 5.17
N GLY A 14 9.63 3.82 6.26
CA GLY A 14 11.03 4.23 6.28
C GLY A 14 11.89 3.34 5.37
N LEU A 15 11.78 2.03 5.55
CA LEU A 15 12.52 1.05 4.74
C LEU A 15 12.13 1.13 3.26
N PHE A 16 10.85 1.32 2.94
CA PHE A 16 10.40 1.51 1.57
C PHE A 16 11.02 2.76 0.91
N VAL A 17 11.03 3.89 1.63
CA VAL A 17 11.63 5.15 1.13
C VAL A 17 13.14 5.01 0.92
N GLU A 18 13.82 4.21 1.74
CA GLU A 18 15.24 3.89 1.62
C GLU A 18 15.56 2.77 0.61
N ASN A 19 14.54 2.19 -0.03
CA ASN A 19 14.64 1.03 -0.94
C ASN A 19 15.26 -0.22 -0.28
N LYS A 20 15.08 -0.39 1.02
CA LYS A 20 15.55 -1.55 1.80
C LYS A 20 14.53 -2.69 1.79
N PHE A 21 14.16 -3.16 0.58
CA PHE A 21 13.09 -4.14 0.40
C PHE A 21 13.37 -5.50 1.06
N ASP A 22 14.64 -5.94 1.07
CA ASP A 22 15.02 -7.21 1.73
C ASP A 22 14.76 -7.18 3.24
N GLU A 23 15.07 -6.05 3.89
CA GLU A 23 14.85 -5.86 5.33
C GLU A 23 13.36 -5.74 5.62
N MET A 24 12.63 -4.98 4.79
CA MET A 24 11.18 -4.85 4.89
C MET A 24 10.49 -6.21 4.78
N ASN A 25 10.90 -7.06 3.82
CA ASN A 25 10.35 -8.40 3.65
C ASN A 25 10.62 -9.31 4.84
N ARG A 26 11.80 -9.22 5.46
CA ARG A 26 12.10 -9.98 6.68
C ARG A 26 11.15 -9.59 7.81
N ILE A 27 10.97 -8.30 8.05
CA ILE A 27 10.04 -7.81 9.09
C ILE A 27 8.62 -8.29 8.81
N LEU A 28 8.17 -8.20 7.55
CA LEU A 28 6.83 -8.63 7.14
C LEU A 28 6.61 -10.14 7.29
N GLN A 29 7.64 -10.96 7.11
CA GLN A 29 7.57 -12.41 7.32
C GLN A 29 7.41 -12.81 8.79
N GLU A 30 7.84 -11.93 9.71
CA GLU A 30 7.71 -12.13 11.15
C GLU A 30 6.32 -11.70 11.67
N GLN A 31 5.53 -10.99 10.85
CA GLN A 31 4.20 -10.53 11.24
C GLN A 31 3.13 -11.59 11.03
N SER A 32 2.09 -11.53 11.86
CA SER A 32 0.89 -12.35 11.66
C SER A 32 0.09 -11.89 10.44
N GLN A 33 -0.69 -12.80 9.84
CA GLN A 33 -1.58 -12.44 8.73
C GLN A 33 -2.61 -11.37 9.13
N GLU A 34 -3.02 -11.32 10.40
CA GLU A 34 -3.94 -10.30 10.91
C GLU A 34 -3.31 -8.90 10.86
N VAL A 35 -2.04 -8.78 11.25
CA VAL A 35 -1.27 -7.52 11.16
C VAL A 35 -1.13 -7.07 9.71
N ILE A 36 -0.76 -7.99 8.82
CA ILE A 36 -0.63 -7.68 7.38
C ILE A 36 -1.98 -7.25 6.80
N ARG A 37 -3.08 -7.90 7.21
CA ARG A 37 -4.44 -7.54 6.81
C ARG A 37 -4.83 -6.14 7.29
N GLU A 38 -4.55 -5.79 8.54
CA GLU A 38 -4.85 -4.46 9.09
C GLU A 38 -4.08 -3.37 8.34
N LEU A 39 -2.77 -3.56 8.14
CA LEU A 39 -1.93 -2.58 7.46
C LEU A 39 -2.31 -2.41 5.99
N SER A 40 -2.35 -3.51 5.22
CA SER A 40 -2.71 -3.47 3.79
C SER A 40 -4.12 -2.91 3.57
N GLY A 41 -5.09 -3.30 4.42
CA GLY A 41 -6.45 -2.77 4.38
C GLY A 41 -6.51 -1.28 4.73
N TYR A 42 -5.76 -0.83 5.74
CA TYR A 42 -5.66 0.59 6.09
C TYR A 42 -5.13 1.41 4.90
N TYR A 43 -4.01 1.01 4.29
CA TYR A 43 -3.44 1.75 3.16
C TYR A 43 -4.37 1.76 1.95
N TRP A 44 -4.94 0.60 1.59
CA TRP A 44 -5.92 0.52 0.51
C TRP A 44 -7.10 1.47 0.73
N ASN A 45 -7.66 1.51 1.94
CA ASN A 45 -8.79 2.39 2.25
C ASN A 45 -8.43 3.88 2.09
N VAL A 46 -7.20 4.27 2.45
CA VAL A 46 -6.72 5.64 2.22
C VAL A 46 -6.66 5.93 0.71
N ILE A 47 -6.05 5.04 -0.07
CA ILE A 47 -5.93 5.22 -1.54
C ILE A 47 -7.31 5.27 -2.19
N LYS A 48 -8.17 4.30 -1.87
CA LYS A 48 -9.54 4.22 -2.39
C LYS A 48 -10.33 5.49 -2.07
N ASN A 49 -10.25 6.00 -0.84
CA ASN A 49 -10.99 7.20 -0.45
C ASN A 49 -10.56 8.43 -1.27
N TYR A 50 -9.25 8.65 -1.47
CA TYR A 50 -8.80 9.76 -2.29
C TYR A 50 -9.10 9.56 -3.78
N TYR A 51 -9.07 8.32 -4.26
CA TYR A 51 -9.44 7.97 -5.63
C TYR A 51 -10.94 8.23 -5.89
N ASP A 52 -11.82 7.70 -5.04
CA ASP A 52 -13.28 7.85 -5.15
C ASP A 52 -13.74 9.31 -5.03
N THR A 53 -12.97 10.14 -4.31
CA THR A 53 -13.25 11.57 -4.15
C THR A 53 -12.51 12.44 -5.16
N GLU A 54 -11.86 11.83 -6.16
CA GLU A 54 -11.11 12.48 -7.24
C GLU A 54 -10.04 13.48 -6.74
N ARG A 55 -9.49 13.23 -5.55
CA ARG A 55 -8.41 14.03 -4.94
C ARG A 55 -7.05 13.60 -5.48
N PHE A 56 -6.93 13.61 -6.80
CA PHE A 56 -5.76 13.13 -7.51
C PHE A 56 -4.51 13.97 -7.24
N ASP A 57 -4.68 15.27 -6.99
CA ASP A 57 -3.60 16.18 -6.56
C ASP A 57 -2.88 15.66 -5.30
N LEU A 58 -3.64 15.18 -4.31
CA LEU A 58 -3.09 14.59 -3.09
C LEU A 58 -2.40 13.25 -3.37
N LEU A 59 -3.02 12.39 -4.20
CA LEU A 59 -2.41 11.11 -4.61
C LEU A 59 -1.08 11.33 -5.34
N PHE A 60 -1.01 12.34 -6.22
CA PHE A 60 0.20 12.64 -6.98
C PHE A 60 1.28 13.30 -6.12
N GLY A 61 0.89 14.17 -5.19
CA GLY A 61 1.78 14.76 -4.18
C GLY A 61 2.40 13.71 -3.25
N HIS A 62 1.66 12.64 -2.95
CA HIS A 62 2.09 11.54 -2.08
C HIS A 62 2.34 10.24 -2.84
N PHE A 63 2.83 10.32 -4.08
CA PHE A 63 2.92 9.13 -4.95
C PHE A 63 3.84 8.01 -4.43
N LYS A 64 4.84 8.32 -3.60
CA LYS A 64 5.63 7.29 -2.91
C LYS A 64 4.77 6.46 -1.96
N PHE A 65 3.81 7.08 -1.28
CA PHE A 65 2.83 6.36 -0.45
C PHE A 65 1.88 5.52 -1.30
N VAL A 66 1.47 5.99 -2.48
CA VAL A 66 0.68 5.19 -3.43
C VAL A 66 1.44 3.92 -3.82
N ALA A 67 2.72 4.06 -4.19
CA ALA A 67 3.58 2.92 -4.53
C ALA A 67 3.78 1.96 -3.34
N PHE A 68 4.00 2.49 -2.13
CA PHE A 68 4.10 1.69 -0.90
C PHE A 68 2.79 0.94 -0.61
N SER A 69 1.64 1.59 -0.77
CA SER A 69 0.35 0.95 -0.58
C SER A 69 0.13 -0.18 -1.60
N CYS A 70 0.50 0.02 -2.87
CA CYS A 70 0.46 -1.01 -3.91
C CYS A 70 1.32 -2.22 -3.52
N TYR A 71 2.55 -1.97 -3.06
CA TYR A 71 3.44 -3.01 -2.56
C TYR A 71 2.80 -3.85 -1.44
N MET A 72 2.19 -3.20 -0.45
CA MET A 72 1.57 -3.90 0.68
C MET A 72 0.34 -4.71 0.26
N VAL A 73 -0.41 -4.25 -0.74
CA VAL A 73 -1.52 -5.00 -1.34
C VAL A 73 -1.02 -6.23 -2.10
N GLU A 74 0.05 -6.09 -2.90
CA GLU A 74 0.69 -7.23 -3.59
C GLU A 74 1.22 -8.27 -2.59
N TYR A 75 1.88 -7.83 -1.52
CA TYR A 75 2.37 -8.73 -0.47
C TYR A 75 1.22 -9.47 0.23
N ALA A 76 0.12 -8.77 0.56
CA ALA A 76 -1.05 -9.39 1.16
C ALA A 76 -1.74 -10.39 0.22
N HIS A 77 -1.75 -10.13 -1.10
CA HIS A 77 -2.22 -11.08 -2.12
C HIS A 77 -1.36 -12.34 -2.19
N GLN A 78 -0.02 -12.20 -2.16
CA GLN A 78 0.90 -13.35 -2.14
C GLN A 78 0.67 -14.29 -0.93
N LEU A 79 0.21 -13.73 0.20
CA LEU A 79 -0.16 -14.48 1.39
C LEU A 79 -1.61 -15.01 1.39
N SER A 80 -2.35 -14.85 0.28
CA SER A 80 -3.76 -15.21 0.16
C SER A 80 -4.69 -14.49 1.16
N ILE A 81 -4.29 -13.33 1.67
CA ILE A 81 -5.11 -12.49 2.57
C ILE A 81 -6.18 -11.74 1.74
N ILE A 82 -5.81 -11.33 0.52
CA ILE A 82 -6.68 -10.68 -0.45
C ILE A 82 -7.00 -11.71 -1.55
N SER A 83 -8.27 -11.82 -1.94
CA SER A 83 -8.67 -12.71 -3.04
C SER A 83 -8.20 -12.18 -4.40
N ASP A 84 -8.07 -13.06 -5.39
CA ASP A 84 -7.69 -12.66 -6.76
C ASP A 84 -8.61 -11.59 -7.34
N GLU A 85 -9.92 -11.71 -7.13
CA GLU A 85 -10.91 -10.74 -7.59
C GLU A 85 -10.72 -9.37 -6.93
N ALA A 86 -10.55 -9.34 -5.60
CA ALA A 86 -10.31 -8.09 -4.88
C ALA A 86 -8.97 -7.46 -5.30
N PHE A 87 -7.92 -8.27 -5.46
CA PHE A 87 -6.62 -7.83 -5.92
C PHE A 87 -6.69 -7.19 -7.30
N GLN A 88 -7.40 -7.82 -8.27
CA GLN A 88 -7.58 -7.24 -9.60
C GLN A 88 -8.25 -5.86 -9.55
N ILE A 89 -9.30 -5.70 -8.74
CA ILE A 89 -9.97 -4.40 -8.56
C ILE A 89 -9.01 -3.36 -7.98
N MET A 90 -8.23 -3.74 -6.96
CA MET A 90 -7.25 -2.84 -6.35
C MET A 90 -6.18 -2.41 -7.36
N MET A 91 -5.66 -3.35 -8.15
CA MET A 91 -4.65 -3.07 -9.16
C MET A 91 -5.16 -2.18 -10.30
N LEU A 92 -6.44 -2.28 -10.67
CA LEU A 92 -7.05 -1.35 -11.63
C LEU A 92 -6.95 0.10 -11.13
N VAL A 93 -7.22 0.33 -9.84
CA VAL A 93 -7.11 1.67 -9.23
C VAL A 93 -5.67 2.16 -9.23
N TYR A 94 -4.70 1.34 -8.81
CA TYR A 94 -3.29 1.74 -8.84
C TYR A 94 -2.78 2.05 -10.25
N ASN A 95 -3.16 1.24 -11.23
CA ASN A 95 -2.80 1.44 -12.63
C ASN A 95 -3.41 2.73 -13.19
N ASP A 96 -4.68 3.02 -12.87
CA ASP A 96 -5.32 4.25 -13.30
C ASP A 96 -4.63 5.48 -12.69
N ILE A 97 -4.32 5.46 -11.40
CA ILE A 97 -3.56 6.54 -10.74
C ILE A 97 -2.19 6.75 -11.42
N TYR A 98 -1.49 5.67 -11.80
CA TYR A 98 -0.22 5.76 -12.51
C TYR A 98 -0.36 6.41 -13.90
N GLU A 99 -1.34 5.97 -14.69
CA GLU A 99 -1.58 6.52 -16.04
C GLU A 99 -2.01 7.99 -15.98
N LEU A 100 -2.88 8.36 -15.05
CA LEU A 100 -3.28 9.76 -14.84
C LEU A 100 -2.08 10.64 -14.45
N LYS A 101 -1.19 10.14 -13.58
CA LYS A 101 0.03 10.88 -13.20
C LYS A 101 0.97 11.08 -14.39
N LYS A 102 1.14 10.06 -15.22
CA LYS A 102 2.01 10.10 -16.40
C LYS A 102 1.57 11.16 -17.41
N GLN A 103 0.26 11.39 -17.55
CA GLN A 103 -0.29 12.41 -18.44
C GLN A 103 -0.05 13.86 -17.96
N GLN A 104 0.38 14.06 -16.70
CA GLN A 104 0.74 15.38 -16.18
C GLN A 104 2.22 15.77 -16.44
N GLN A 105 3.01 14.86 -17.00
CA GLN A 105 4.43 15.07 -17.33
C GLN A 105 4.60 15.47 -18.80
#